data_AF-W2NKJ3-F1
#
_entry.id   AF-W2NKJ3-F1
#
_cell.length_a   1.000
_cell.length_b   1.000
_cell.length_c   1.000
_cell.angle_alpha   90.00
_cell.angle_beta   90.00
_cell.angle_gamma   90.00
#
_symmetry.space_group_name_H-M   'P 1'
#
loop_
_entity.id
_entity.type
_entity.pdbx_description
1 polymer ?
#
loop_
_entity_poly.entity_id
_entity_poly.type
_entity_poly.pdbx_seq_one_letter_code
_entity_poly.pdbx_strand_id
1 'polypeptide(L)' 'MRQAIDITKKQEAIKWIGEQGGGVASRAAPHFRKLGWDVDASTFRKWWRNKEAIMAAQPQTIKPD' A
#
# COMPACT_ATOMS: atom_id res chain seq x y z
N MET A 1 -8.40 6.96 16.28
CA MET A 1 -8.32 7.62 14.95
C MET A 1 -7.76 6.62 13.95
N ARG A 2 -8.53 6.27 12.91
CA ARG A 2 -8.03 5.43 11.80
C ARG A 2 -7.08 6.33 10.99
N GLN A 3 -5.77 6.15 11.15
CA GLN A 3 -4.79 6.89 10.36
C GLN A 3 -5.05 6.55 8.89
N ALA A 4 -5.46 7.54 8.09
CA ALA A 4 -5.67 7.35 6.67
C ALA A 4 -4.33 6.97 6.05
N ILE A 5 -4.24 5.77 5.46
CA ILE A 5 -3.03 5.36 4.76
C ILE A 5 -2.93 6.21 3.50
N ASP A 6 -1.92 7.07 3.49
CA ASP A 6 -1.58 7.92 2.37
C ASP A 6 -1.28 7.09 1.11
N ILE A 7 -1.49 7.69 -0.05
CA ILE A 7 -1.26 7.06 -1.36
C ILE A 7 0.20 6.60 -1.50
N THR A 8 1.16 7.34 -0.94
CA THR A 8 2.59 6.98 -0.89
C THR A 8 2.80 5.61 -0.25
N LYS A 9 2.14 5.35 0.88
CA LYS A 9 2.19 4.06 1.58
C LYS A 9 1.54 2.93 0.76
N LYS A 10 0.46 3.22 0.04
CA LYS A 10 -0.16 2.23 -0.84
C LYS A 10 0.76 1.86 -2.01
N GLN A 11 1.44 2.85 -2.58
CA GLN A 11 2.43 2.66 -3.65
C GLN A 11 3.63 1.85 -3.16
N GLU A 12 4.15 2.16 -1.96
CA GLU A 12 5.22 1.38 -1.31
C GLU A 12 4.81 -0.10 -1.16
N ALA A 13 3.60 -0.36 -0.68
CA ALA A 13 3.09 -1.72 -0.54
C ALA A 13 2.98 -2.45 -1.89
N ILE A 14 2.49 -1.78 -2.94
CA ILE A 14 2.40 -2.34 -4.29
C ILE A 14 3.79 -2.67 -4.85
N LYS A 15 4.75 -1.76 -4.69
CA LYS A 15 6.13 -1.96 -5.12
C LYS A 15 6.74 -3.16 -4.42
N TRP A 16 6.60 -3.24 -3.10
CA TRP A 16 7.06 -4.38 -2.32
C TRP A 16 6.41 -5.69 -2.76
N ILE A 17 5.11 -5.71 -3.04
CA ILE A 17 4.41 -6.91 -3.54
C ILE A 17 5.02 -7.37 -4.87
N GLY A 18 5.32 -6.43 -5.80
CA GLY A 18 5.90 -6.74 -7.10
C GLY A 18 7.35 -7.25 -7.02
N GLU A 19 8.19 -6.61 -6.21
CA GLU A 19 9.63 -6.88 -6.13
C GLU A 19 9.98 -8.00 -5.15
N GLN A 20 9.48 -7.92 -3.92
CA GLN A 20 9.82 -8.82 -2.81
C GLN A 20 8.75 -9.89 -2.59
N GLY A 21 7.48 -9.53 -2.81
CA GLY A 21 6.33 -10.40 -2.62
C GLY A 21 6.13 -11.42 -3.74
N GLY A 22 6.83 -11.29 -4.87
CA GLY A 22 6.66 -12.13 -6.06
C GLY A 22 5.27 -12.03 -6.68
N GLY A 23 4.63 -10.85 -6.57
CA GLY A 23 3.27 -10.60 -7.03
C GLY A 23 2.15 -11.13 -6.10
N VAL A 24 2.50 -11.70 -4.94
CA VAL A 24 1.53 -12.28 -4.00
C VAL A 24 1.17 -11.29 -2.90
N ALA A 25 0.03 -10.60 -3.07
CA ALA A 25 -0.44 -9.57 -2.13
C ALA A 25 -0.64 -10.05 -0.68
N SER A 26 -0.99 -11.33 -0.48
CA SER A 26 -1.18 -11.90 0.87
C SER A 26 0.12 -11.92 1.69
N ARG A 27 1.30 -11.89 1.05
CA ARG A 27 2.60 -11.84 1.73
C ARG A 27 2.91 -10.46 2.32
N ALA A 28 2.24 -9.40 1.84
CA ALA A 28 2.42 -8.05 2.34
C ALA A 28 1.89 -7.89 3.77
N ALA A 29 0.76 -8.52 4.10
CA ALA A 29 0.14 -8.38 5.42
C ALA A 29 1.07 -8.73 6.61
N PRO A 30 1.71 -9.92 6.66
CA PRO A 30 2.63 -10.22 7.76
C PRO A 30 3.91 -9.36 7.74
N HIS A 31 4.34 -8.88 6.57
CA HIS A 31 5.49 -7.98 6.46
C HIS A 31 5.20 -6.60 7.05
N PHE A 32 4.15 -5.93 6.55
CA PHE A 32 3.79 -4.58 6.99
C PHE A 32 3.21 -4.54 8.40
N ARG A 33 2.60 -5.64 8.89
CA ARG A 33 2.22 -5.76 10.30
C ARG A 33 3.43 -5.68 11.24
N LYS A 34 4.59 -6.24 10.85
CA LYS A 34 5.85 -6.10 11.63
C LYS A 34 6.37 -4.65 11.63
N LEU A 35 6.04 -3.88 10.59
CA LEU A 35 6.34 -2.45 10.49
C LEU A 35 5.28 -1.57 11.19
N GLY A 36 4.33 -2.16 11.91
CA GLY A 36 3.29 -1.46 12.65
C GLY A 36 2.09 -1.00 11.81
N TRP A 37 1.94 -1.49 10.58
CA TRP A 37 0.77 -1.16 9.76
C TRP A 37 -0.40 -2.06 10.14
N ASP A 38 -1.53 -1.45 10.52
CA ASP A 38 -2.79 -2.16 10.78
C ASP A 38 -3.61 -2.29 9.49
N VAL A 39 -3.13 -3.15 8.57
CA VAL A 39 -3.76 -3.39 7.26
C VAL A 39 -3.94 -4.88 7.05
N ASP A 40 -5.15 -5.28 6.69
CA ASP A 40 -5.47 -6.67 6.43
C ASP A 40 -5.03 -7.13 5.02
N ALA A 41 -4.90 -8.45 4.86
CA ALA A 41 -4.52 -9.05 3.58
C ALA A 41 -5.54 -8.78 2.46
N SER A 42 -6.82 -8.56 2.79
CA SER A 42 -7.85 -8.19 1.80
C SER A 42 -7.61 -6.79 1.21
N THR A 43 -7.12 -5.86 2.01
CA THR A 43 -6.82 -4.49 1.60
C THR A 43 -5.60 -4.48 0.69
N PHE A 44 -4.53 -5.22 1.03
CA PHE A 44 -3.40 -5.42 0.12
C PHE A 44 -3.83 -6.06 -1.21
N ARG A 45 -4.73 -7.06 -1.17
CA ARG A 45 -5.31 -7.64 -2.40
C ARG A 45 -6.07 -6.63 -3.25
N LYS A 46 -6.85 -5.73 -2.62
CA LYS A 46 -7.55 -4.64 -3.33
C LYS A 46 -6.56 -3.67 -3.96
N TRP A 47 -5.51 -3.27 -3.24
CA TRP A 47 -4.48 -2.39 -3.78
C TRP A 47 -3.73 -3.03 -4.94
N TRP A 48 -3.38 -4.31 -4.83
CA TRP A 48 -2.72 -5.04 -5.91
C TRP A 48 -3.59 -5.17 -7.16
N ARG A 49 -4.91 -5.38 -7.00
CA ARG A 49 -5.85 -5.41 -8.13
C ARG A 49 -5.95 -4.04 -8.82
N ASN A 50 -5.95 -2.96 -8.04
CA ASN A 50 -6.05 -1.59 -8.55
C ASN A 50 -4.67 -0.90 -8.65
N LYS A 51 -3.60 -1.67 -8.80
CA LYS A 51 -2.22 -1.17 -8.65
C LYS A 51 -1.87 -0.07 -9.64
N GLU A 52 -2.36 -0.18 -10.88
CA GLU A 52 -2.12 0.81 -11.93
C GLU A 52 -2.72 2.16 -11.55
N ALA A 53 -3.98 2.19 -11.09
CA ALA A 53 -4.62 3.41 -10.63
C ALA A 53 -3.93 4.01 -9.40
N ILE A 54 -3.46 3.18 -8.47
CA ILE A 54 -2.76 3.65 -7.26
C ILE A 54 -1.36 4.17 -7.60
N MET A 55 -0.64 3.54 -8.53
CA MET A 55 0.67 3.98 -8.99
C MET A 55 0.59 5.24 -9.87
N ALA A 56 -0.50 5.42 -10.62
CA ALA A 56 -0.76 6.63 -11.40
C ALA A 56 -1.27 7.80 -10.57
N ALA A 57 -1.81 7.54 -9.38
CA ALA A 57 -2.27 8.59 -8.48
C ALA A 57 -1.08 9.40 -7.93
N GLN A 58 -1.17 10.73 -8.03
CA GLN A 58 -0.16 11.60 -7.43
C GLN A 58 -0.32 11.63 -5.90
N PRO A 59 0.79 11.68 -5.13
CA PRO A 59 0.76 12.06 -3.73
C PRO A 59 -0.04 13.35 -3.62
N GLN A 60 -1.05 13.39 -2.75
CA GLN A 60 -1.71 14.66 -2.47
C GLN A 60 -0.71 15.50 -1.70
N THR A 61 0.08 16.29 -2.42
CA THR A 61 0.94 17.31 -1.85
C THR A 61 0.03 18.26 -1.11
N ILE A 62 -0.03 18.13 0.22
CA ILE A 62 -0.60 19.18 1.07
C ILE A 62 0.29 20.39 0.81
N LYS A 63 -0.19 21.29 -0.04
CA LYS A 63 0.48 22.56 -0.33
C LYS A 63 0.50 23.33 0.99
N PRO A 64 1.67 23.74 1.52
CA PRO A 64 1.68 24.65 2.65
C PRO A 64 1.07 25.99 2.18
N ASP A 65 0.08 26.49 2.93
CA ASP A 65 -0.47 27.84 2.80
C ASP A 65 0.60 28.92 3.04
#